data_AF-A0A6N9QGL6-F1
#
_entry.id   AF-A0A6N9QGL6-F1
#
_cell.length_a   1.000
_cell.length_b   1.000
_cell.length_c   1.000
_cell.angle_alpha   90.00
_cell.angle_beta   90.00
_cell.angle_gamma   90.00
#
_symmetry.space_group_name_H-M   'P 1'
#
loop_
_entity.id
_entity.type
_entity.pdbx_description
1 polymer ?
#
loop_
_entity_poly.entity_id
_entity_poly.type
_entity_poly.pdbx_seq_one_letter_code
_entity_poly.pdbx_strand_id
1 'polypeptide(L)'
;MRISELEGAYIANYLKLDEPDETVMDELQAMLDAAVSFASGYTGLTESELEEIPEMTIAVLTIIGDMHDNRQFQLDRSAAINRTADMILSMHSVNLI
;
A
#
# COMPACT_ATOMS: atom_id res chain seq x y z
N MET A 1 13.39 2.50 -5.42
CA MET A 1 13.08 2.59 -3.99
C MET A 1 12.48 1.27 -3.61
N ARG A 2 12.99 0.70 -2.53
CA ARG A 2 12.52 -0.54 -1.91
C ARG A 2 11.37 -0.22 -0.96
N ILE A 3 10.55 -1.23 -0.65
CA ILE A 3 9.45 -1.08 0.30
C ILE A 3 10.04 -0.79 1.69
N SER A 4 11.14 -1.43 2.06
CA SER A 4 11.87 -1.18 3.31
C SER A 4 12.44 0.23 3.44
N GLU A 5 12.56 0.96 2.32
CA GLU A 5 13.01 2.35 2.29
C GLU A 5 11.85 3.33 2.45
N LEU A 6 10.59 2.85 2.54
CA LEU A 6 9.44 3.68 2.85
C LEU A 6 9.43 4.03 4.34
N GLU A 7 9.95 5.21 4.67
CA GLU A 7 9.77 5.79 5.99
C GLU A 7 8.45 6.55 6.08
N GLY A 8 7.89 6.66 7.30
CA GLY A 8 6.63 7.39 7.55
C GLY A 8 6.65 8.82 7.01
N ALA A 9 7.80 9.50 7.01
CA ALA A 9 7.94 10.84 6.44
C ALA A 9 7.74 10.88 4.92
N TYR A 10 8.19 9.84 4.20
CA TYR A 10 7.96 9.73 2.76
C TYR A 10 6.49 9.50 2.47
N ILE A 11 5.85 8.62 3.25
CA ILE A 11 4.41 8.32 3.13
C ILE A 11 3.59 9.58 3.43
N ALA A 12 3.90 10.31 4.50
CA ALA A 12 3.24 11.57 4.85
C ALA A 12 3.34 12.59 3.72
N ASN A 13 4.53 12.75 3.13
CA ASN A 13 4.73 13.64 1.99
C ASN A 13 3.96 13.18 0.74
N TYR A 14 3.93 11.87 0.47
CA TYR A 14 3.13 11.29 -0.62
C TYR A 14 1.63 11.59 -0.45
N LEU A 15 1.12 11.50 0.78
CA LEU A 15 -0.26 11.82 1.16
C LEU A 15 -0.53 13.32 1.33
N LYS A 16 0.50 14.17 1.18
CA LYS A 16 0.42 15.63 1.38
C LYS A 16 -0.06 16.02 2.79
N LEU A 17 0.41 15.30 3.80
CA LEU A 17 0.18 15.61 5.20
C LEU A 17 1.23 16.61 5.68
N ASP A 18 0.78 17.79 6.07
CA ASP A 18 1.64 18.83 6.65
C ASP A 18 1.86 18.54 8.15
N GLU A 19 3.12 18.44 8.57
CA GLU A 19 3.54 18.28 9.98
C GLU A 19 2.73 17.18 10.74
N PRO A 20 2.77 15.91 10.30
CA PRO A 20 2.07 14.83 11.00
C PRO A 20 2.61 14.68 12.43
N ASP A 21 1.69 14.58 13.40
CA ASP A 21 2.06 14.26 14.78
C ASP A 21 2.41 12.77 14.95
N GLU A 22 2.87 12.39 16.14
CA GLU A 22 3.26 11.01 16.45
C GLU A 22 2.12 10.01 16.24
N THR A 23 0.86 10.41 16.52
CA THR A 23 -0.29 9.52 16.32
C THR A 23 -0.53 9.27 14.84
N VAL A 24 -0.43 10.31 14.02
CA VAL A 24 -0.52 10.17 12.56
C VAL A 24 0.62 9.31 12.03
N MET A 25 1.84 9.47 12.53
CA MET A 25 2.99 8.66 12.12
C MET A 25 2.79 7.17 12.45
N ASP A 26 2.24 6.86 13.62
CA ASP A 26 1.89 5.48 14.02
C ASP A 26 0.79 4.90 13.10
N GLU A 27 -0.21 5.70 12.74
CA GLU A 27 -1.24 5.30 11.76
C GLU A 27 -0.64 4.98 10.39
N LEU A 28 0.29 5.81 9.91
CA LEU A 28 0.96 5.59 8.62
C LEU A 28 1.81 4.31 8.63
N GLN A 29 2.46 3.99 9.75
CA GLN A 29 3.19 2.73 9.90
C GLN A 29 2.24 1.53 9.86
N ALA A 30 1.11 1.60 10.56
CA ALA A 30 0.10 0.54 10.53
C ALA A 30 -0.48 0.33 9.12
N MET A 31 -0.69 1.42 8.36
CA MET A 31 -1.12 1.34 6.96
C MET A 31 -0.05 0.72 6.06
N LEU A 32 1.24 1.05 6.26
CA LEU A 32 2.34 0.43 5.53
C LEU A 32 2.37 -1.09 5.77
N ASP A 33 2.34 -1.52 7.03
CA ASP A 33 2.34 -2.94 7.40
C ASP A 33 1.13 -3.68 6.79
N ALA A 34 -0.05 -3.06 6.83
CA ALA A 34 -1.27 -3.60 6.24
C ALA A 34 -1.17 -3.69 4.71
N ALA A 35 -0.61 -2.68 4.04
CA ALA A 35 -0.46 -2.65 2.60
C ALA A 35 0.56 -3.71 2.10
N VAL A 36 1.67 -3.90 2.81
CA VAL A 36 2.66 -4.94 2.52
C VAL A 36 2.05 -6.32 2.70
N SER A 37 1.36 -6.56 3.81
CA SER A 37 0.65 -7.81 4.07
C SER A 37 -0.42 -8.10 3.01
N PHE A 38 -1.18 -7.08 2.60
CA PHE A 38 -2.15 -7.20 1.51
C PHE A 38 -1.48 -7.57 0.18
N ALA A 39 -0.40 -6.89 -0.20
CA ALA A 39 0.32 -7.17 -1.43
C ALA A 39 0.90 -8.59 -1.44
N SER A 40 1.48 -9.02 -0.31
CA SER A 40 1.99 -10.39 -0.14
C SER A 40 0.87 -11.42 -0.25
N GLY A 41 -0.24 -11.22 0.46
CA GLY A 41 -1.40 -12.13 0.42
C GLY A 41 -2.05 -12.20 -0.95
N TYR A 42 -2.17 -11.06 -1.64
CA TYR A 42 -2.75 -11.00 -2.99
C TYR A 42 -1.87 -11.71 -4.01
N THR A 43 -0.56 -11.46 -3.99
CA THR A 43 0.36 -12.01 -5.00
C THR A 43 0.82 -13.43 -4.68
N GLY A 44 0.81 -13.82 -3.41
CA GLY A 44 1.43 -15.06 -2.94
C GLY A 44 2.95 -14.98 -2.78
N LEU A 45 3.54 -13.79 -2.95
CA LEU A 45 4.97 -13.55 -2.77
C LEU A 45 5.29 -13.22 -1.31
N THR A 46 6.49 -13.59 -0.87
CA THR A 46 7.03 -13.17 0.42
C THR A 46 7.41 -11.69 0.40
N GLU A 47 7.48 -11.05 1.58
CA GLU A 47 7.93 -9.65 1.69
C GLU A 47 9.30 -9.43 1.02
N SER A 48 10.23 -10.38 1.18
CA SER A 48 11.55 -10.31 0.51
C SER A 48 11.47 -10.36 -1.01
N GLU A 49 10.48 -11.04 -1.59
CA GLU A 49 10.27 -11.08 -3.04
C GLU A 49 9.61 -9.80 -3.54
N LEU A 50 8.71 -9.20 -2.74
CA LEU A 50 8.12 -7.90 -3.06
C LEU A 50 9.17 -6.80 -3.16
N GLU A 51 10.20 -6.84 -2.31
CA GLU A 51 11.30 -5.87 -2.29
C GLU A 51 12.12 -5.82 -3.59
N GLU A 52 12.18 -6.93 -4.31
CA GLU A 52 12.93 -7.04 -5.56
C GLU A 52 12.14 -6.51 -6.76
N ILE A 53 10.88 -6.10 -6.57
CA ILE A 53 9.98 -5.60 -7.61
C ILE A 53 9.82 -4.07 -7.46
N PRO A 54 10.48 -3.25 -8.30
CA PRO A 54 10.47 -1.79 -8.13
C PRO A 54 9.07 -1.16 -8.16
N GLU A 55 8.20 -1.62 -9.05
CA GLU A 55 6.82 -1.14 -9.20
C GLU A 55 5.92 -1.54 -8.02
N MET A 56 6.29 -2.54 -7.23
CA MET A 56 5.54 -2.96 -6.06
C MET A 56 5.47 -1.85 -5.02
N THR A 57 6.54 -1.06 -4.90
CA THR A 57 6.59 0.12 -4.02
C THR A 57 5.48 1.13 -4.37
N ILE A 58 5.19 1.32 -5.67
CA ILE A 58 4.10 2.20 -6.11
C ILE A 58 2.73 1.59 -5.82
N ALA A 59 2.57 0.27 -5.98
CA ALA A 59 1.33 -0.41 -5.60
C ALA A 59 1.06 -0.26 -4.10
N VAL A 60 2.07 -0.48 -3.24
CA VAL A 60 1.97 -0.30 -1.79
C VAL A 60 1.59 1.14 -1.42
N LEU A 61 2.25 2.15 -1.99
CA LEU A 61 1.90 3.56 -1.76
C LEU A 61 0.47 3.88 -2.18
N THR A 62 0.01 3.29 -3.29
CA THR A 62 -1.35 3.49 -3.79
C THR A 62 -2.39 2.87 -2.85
N ILE A 63 -2.10 1.69 -2.29
CA ILE A 63 -2.95 1.03 -1.29
C ILE A 63 -3.00 1.86 0.00
N ILE A 64 -1.87 2.39 0.46
CA ILE A 64 -1.83 3.28 1.63
C ILE A 64 -2.69 4.53 1.38
N GLY A 65 -2.60 5.14 0.20
CA GLY A 65 -3.47 6.26 -0.17
C GLY A 65 -4.95 5.91 -0.12
N ASP A 66 -5.32 4.75 -0.64
CA ASP A 66 -6.70 4.26 -0.58
C ASP A 66 -7.18 4.06 0.88
N MET A 67 -6.35 3.42 1.73
CA MET A 67 -6.64 3.26 3.16
C MET A 67 -6.78 4.61 3.88
N HIS A 68 -5.94 5.58 3.53
CA HIS A 68 -5.94 6.91 4.12
C HIS A 68 -7.20 7.71 3.76
N ASP A 69 -7.61 7.66 2.50
CA ASP A 69 -8.73 8.46 1.99
C ASP A 69 -10.08 7.78 2.28
N ASN A 70 -10.12 6.45 2.25
CA ASN A 70 -11.34 5.64 2.40
C ASN A 70 -11.41 4.94 3.76
N ARG A 71 -11.38 5.72 4.86
CA ARG A 71 -11.41 5.21 6.24
C ARG A 71 -12.79 4.72 6.73
N GLN A 72 -13.84 4.97 5.97
CA GLN A 72 -15.21 4.59 6.32
C GLN A 72 -15.73 3.50 5.40
N PHE A 73 -16.62 2.67 5.96
CA PHE A 73 -17.35 1.69 5.17
C PHE A 73 -18.21 2.38 4.10
N GLN A 74 -17.93 2.11 2.84
CA GLN A 74 -18.72 2.62 1.72
C GLN A 74 -19.85 1.64 1.38
N LEU A 75 -21.08 2.12 1.32
CA LEU A 75 -22.25 1.34 0.89
C LEU A 75 -22.28 1.12 -0.63
N ASP A 76 -21.55 1.96 -1.36
CA ASP A 76 -21.44 1.84 -2.81
C ASP A 76 -20.45 0.72 -3.18
N ARG A 77 -20.93 -0.26 -3.96
CA ARG A 77 -20.09 -1.36 -4.48
C ARG A 77 -19.10 -0.88 -5.54
N SER A 78 -19.18 0.38 -5.95
CA SER A 78 -18.29 1.00 -6.92
C SER A 78 -16.95 1.46 -6.35
N ALA A 79 -16.65 1.18 -5.07
CA ALA A 79 -15.32 1.33 -4.47
C ALA A 79 -14.31 0.46 -5.23
N ALA A 80 -13.88 0.98 -6.39
CA ALA A 80 -13.04 0.30 -7.33
C ALA A 80 -11.62 0.31 -6.79
N ILE A 81 -11.03 -0.88 -6.67
CA ILE A 81 -9.61 -1.03 -6.40
C ILE A 81 -8.85 -0.17 -7.42
N ASN A 82 -7.88 0.61 -6.95
CA ASN A 82 -7.07 1.43 -7.83
C ASN A 82 -6.46 0.57 -8.94
N ARG A 83 -6.80 0.89 -10.20
CA ARG A 83 -6.44 0.04 -11.34
C ARG A 83 -4.94 -0.13 -11.52
N THR A 84 -4.15 0.86 -11.13
CA THR A 84 -2.68 0.76 -11.17
C THR A 84 -2.17 -0.28 -10.19
N ALA A 85 -2.65 -0.24 -8.94
CA ALA A 85 -2.28 -1.23 -7.93
C ALA A 85 -2.74 -2.63 -8.35
N ASP A 86 -3.98 -2.75 -8.84
CA ASP A 86 -4.55 -4.02 -9.34
C ASP A 86 -3.72 -4.64 -10.47
N MET A 87 -3.30 -3.83 -11.45
CA MET A 87 -2.47 -4.32 -12.56
C MET A 87 -1.08 -4.76 -12.11
N ILE A 88 -0.43 -3.99 -11.22
CA ILE A 88 0.90 -4.33 -10.71
C ILE A 88 0.83 -5.63 -9.90
N LEU A 89 -0.13 -5.74 -8.99
CA LEU A 89 -0.32 -6.95 -8.19
C LEU A 89 -0.64 -8.15 -9.08
N SER A 90 -1.55 -8.00 -10.05
CA SER A 90 -1.91 -9.07 -10.99
C SER A 90 -0.74 -9.54 -11.84
N MET A 91 0.18 -8.64 -12.22
CA MET A 91 1.36 -8.98 -13.03
C MET A 91 2.32 -9.93 -12.30
N HIS A 92 2.39 -9.82 -10.98
CA HIS A 92 3.33 -10.56 -10.13
C HIS A 92 2.65 -11.63 -9.27
N SER A 93 1.34 -11.86 -9.44
CA SER A 93 0.61 -12.89 -8.71
C SER A 93 1.00 -14.29 -9.19
N VAL A 94 1.37 -15.14 -8.24
CA VAL A 94 1.76 -16.54 -8.43
C VAL A 94 0.78 -17.52 -7.78
N ASN A 95 -0.11 -17.03 -6.93
CA ASN A 95 -1.14 -17.79 -6.21
C ASN A 95 -2.48 -17.87 -6.99
N LEU A 96 -2.44 -18.25 -8.27
CA LEU A 96 -3.62 -18.34 -9.13
C LEU A 96 -4.57 -19.45 -8.63
N ILE A 97 -5.58 -19.07 -7.84
CA ILE A 97 -6.71 -19.94 -7.43
C ILE A 97 -7.85 -19.83 -8.44
#